data_AF-A0A328B030-F1
#
_entry.id   AF-A0A328B030-F1
#
_cell.length_a   1.000
_cell.length_b   1.000
_cell.length_c   1.000
_cell.angle_alpha   90.00
_cell.angle_beta   90.00
_cell.angle_gamma   90.00
#
_symmetry.space_group_name_H-M   'P 1'
#
loop_
_entity.id
_entity.type
_entity.pdbx_description
1 polymer ?
#
loop_
_entity_poly.entity_id
_entity_poly.type
_entity_poly.pdbx_seq_one_letter_code
_entity_poly.pdbx_strand_id
1 'polypeptide(L)' 'MILDPFRLYRRHQRLLREAREEAQHLRRRHGDEALAAARDKLRRPELTTWGHRVLEHTIKILRKKA' A
#
# COMPACT_ATOMS: atom_id res chain seq x y z
N MET A 1 3.94 -26.92 -10.28
CA MET A 1 3.89 -25.50 -10.69
C MET A 1 5.09 -24.78 -10.06
N ILE A 2 6.17 -24.61 -10.80
CA ILE A 2 7.38 -23.93 -10.29
C ILE A 2 7.08 -22.43 -10.29
N LEU A 3 6.96 -21.84 -9.11
CA LEU A 3 6.82 -20.39 -8.96
C LEU A 3 8.13 -19.74 -9.39
N ASP A 4 8.12 -19.06 -10.53
CA ASP A 4 9.26 -18.32 -11.04
C ASP A 4 9.65 -17.20 -10.04
N PRO A 5 10.83 -17.30 -9.40
CA PRO A 5 11.26 -16.37 -8.37
C PRO A 5 11.41 -14.94 -8.90
N PHE A 6 11.73 -14.76 -10.19
CA PHE A 6 11.83 -13.44 -10.80
C PHE A 6 10.46 -12.78 -10.95
N ARG A 7 9.41 -13.55 -11.29
CA ARG A 7 8.04 -13.03 -11.35
C ARG A 7 7.54 -12.61 -9.98
N LEU A 8 7.84 -13.39 -8.94
CA LEU A 8 7.51 -13.04 -7.56
C LEU A 8 8.23 -11.77 -7.12
N TYR A 9 9.52 -11.65 -7.42
CA TYR A 9 10.30 -10.47 -7.11
C TYR A 9 9.75 -9.22 -7.79
N ARG A 10 9.48 -9.27 -9.11
CA ARG A 10 8.88 -8.13 -9.84
C ARG A 10 7.53 -7.74 -9.28
N ARG A 11 6.70 -8.72 -8.92
CA ARG A 11 5.40 -8.46 -8.28
C ARG A 11 5.59 -7.77 -6.92
N HIS A 12 6.55 -8.19 -6.12
CA HIS A 12 6.86 -7.55 -4.85
C HIS A 12 7.37 -6.10 -5.05
N GLN A 13 8.25 -5.87 -6.02
CA GLN A 13 8.72 -4.52 -6.35
C GLN A 13 7.57 -3.60 -6.79
N ARG A 14 6.65 -4.11 -7.60
CA ARG A 14 5.44 -3.38 -8.00
C ARG A 14 4.58 -3.01 -6.80
N LEU A 15 4.36 -3.94 -5.87
CA LEU A 15 3.62 -3.70 -4.64
C LEU A 15 4.25 -2.55 -3.82
N LEU A 16 5.57 -2.60 -3.63
CA LEU A 16 6.29 -1.57 -2.87
C LEU A 16 6.23 -0.20 -3.55
N ARG A 17 6.33 -0.16 -4.89
CA ARG A 17 6.24 1.08 -5.65
C ARG A 17 4.87 1.72 -5.48
N GLU A 18 3.81 0.98 -5.76
CA GLU A 18 2.42 1.47 -5.63
C GLU A 18 2.11 1.88 -4.19
N ALA A 19 2.57 1.12 -3.19
CA ALA A 19 2.37 1.47 -1.79
C ALA A 19 3.06 2.78 -1.37
N ARG A 20 4.25 3.07 -1.93
CA ARG A 20 4.98 4.33 -1.71
C ARG A 20 4.29 5.50 -2.38
N GLU A 21 3.84 5.32 -3.63
CA GLU A 21 3.08 6.33 -4.38
C GLU A 21 1.79 6.69 -3.63
N GLU A 22 1.03 5.68 -3.18
CA GLU A 22 -0.20 5.90 -2.40
C GLU A 22 0.09 6.56 -1.05
N ALA A 23 1.17 6.16 -0.35
CA ALA A 23 1.58 6.81 0.90
C ALA A 23 1.91 8.30 0.68
N GLN A 24 2.60 8.63 -0.42
CA GLN A 24 2.92 10.01 -0.75
C GLN A 24 1.68 10.80 -1.14
N HIS A 25 0.77 10.19 -1.90
CA HIS A 25 -0.50 10.80 -2.27
C HIS A 25 -1.35 11.11 -1.03
N LEU A 26 -1.49 10.15 -0.11
CA LEU A 26 -2.22 10.33 1.14
C LEU A 26 -1.60 11.41 2.02
N ARG A 27 -0.27 11.48 2.13
CA ARG A 27 0.41 12.56 2.86
C ARG A 27 0.13 13.94 2.27
N ARG A 28 0.22 14.07 0.94
CA ARG A 28 -0.04 15.35 0.28
C ARG A 28 -1.47 15.81 0.47
N ARG A 29 -2.43 14.88 0.54
CA ARG A 29 -3.86 15.19 0.62
C ARG A 29 -4.38 15.35 2.05
N HIS A 30 -3.89 14.54 2.98
CA HIS A 30 -4.43 14.43 4.34
C HIS A 30 -3.42 14.83 5.43
N GLY A 31 -2.17 15.15 5.08
CA GLY A 31 -1.14 15.55 6.05
C GLY A 31 -0.96 14.52 7.16
N ASP A 32 -1.15 14.96 8.40
CA ASP A 32 -1.02 14.14 9.62
C ASP A 32 -2.11 13.06 9.72
N GLU A 33 -3.26 13.27 9.08
CA GLU A 33 -4.36 12.30 9.03
C GLU A 33 -4.14 11.19 7.99
N ALA A 34 -3.04 11.21 7.24
CA ALA A 34 -2.77 10.24 6.17
C ALA A 34 -2.85 8.78 6.66
N LEU A 35 -2.45 8.50 7.90
CA LEU A 35 -2.54 7.17 8.49
C LEU A 35 -3.99 6.75 8.77
N ALA A 36 -4.82 7.67 9.27
CA ALA A 36 -6.24 7.42 9.51
C ALA A 36 -6.97 7.20 8.18
N ALA A 37 -6.75 8.08 7.20
CA ALA A 37 -7.31 7.96 5.86
C ALA A 37 -6.93 6.63 5.17
N ALA A 38 -5.69 6.16 5.34
CA ALA A 38 -5.26 4.86 4.82
C ALA A 38 -6.04 3.68 5.45
N ARG A 39 -6.28 3.74 6.77
CA ARG A 39 -7.05 2.72 7.50
C ARG A 39 -8.51 2.70 7.09
N ASP A 40 -9.12 3.87 6.90
CA ASP A 40 -10.50 3.97 6.44
C ASP A 40 -10.66 3.48 5.01
N LYS A 41 -9.71 3.79 4.13
CA LYS A 41 -9.65 3.17 2.79
C LYS A 41 -9.59 1.65 2.88
N LEU A 42 -8.73 1.08 3.73
CA LEU A 42 -8.56 -0.37 3.86
C LEU A 42 -9.85 -1.10 4.30
N ARG A 43 -10.75 -0.42 5.00
CA ARG A 43 -12.04 -0.97 5.44
C ARG A 43 -13.09 -1.04 4.33
N ARG A 44 -12.84 -0.46 3.15
CA ARG A 44 -13.81 -0.45 2.05
C ARG A 44 -14.00 -1.86 1.49
N PRO A 45 -15.25 -2.35 1.36
CA PRO A 45 -15.53 -3.71 0.91
C PRO A 45 -15.19 -3.94 -0.57
N GLU A 46 -15.09 -2.87 -1.36
CA GLU A 46 -14.86 -2.91 -2.81
C GLU A 46 -13.37 -3.06 -3.19
N LEU A 47 -12.47 -3.16 -2.22
CA LEU A 47 -11.04 -3.27 -2.49
C LEU A 47 -10.68 -4.61 -3.09
N THR A 48 -9.99 -4.57 -4.24
CA THR A 48 -9.38 -5.77 -4.80
C THR A 48 -8.35 -6.35 -3.82
N THR A 49 -8.08 -7.66 -3.91
CA THR A 49 -7.04 -8.32 -3.11
C THR A 49 -5.67 -7.65 -3.27
N TRP A 50 -5.38 -7.09 -4.45
CA TRP A 50 -4.16 -6.33 -4.69
C TRP A 50 -4.19 -4.98 -3.97
N GLY A 51 -5.29 -4.23 -4.08
CA GLY A 51 -5.48 -2.96 -3.39
C GLY A 51 -5.35 -3.09 -1.86
N HIS A 52 -5.88 -4.18 -1.28
CA HIS A 52 -5.67 -4.51 0.13
C HIS A 52 -4.18 -4.62 0.48
N ARG A 53 -3.40 -5.40 -0.29
CA ARG A 53 -1.95 -5.55 -0.04
C ARG A 53 -1.19 -4.24 -0.17
N VAL A 54 -1.56 -3.41 -1.15
CA VAL A 54 -0.98 -2.08 -1.36
C VAL A 54 -1.24 -1.22 -0.12
N LEU A 55 -2.50 -1.09 0.31
CA LEU A 55 -2.87 -0.27 1.47
C LEU A 55 -2.26 -0.78 2.78
N GLU A 56 -2.16 -2.09 2.99
CA GLU A 56 -1.45 -2.65 4.13
C GLU A 56 0.03 -2.20 4.17
N HIS A 57 0.71 -2.22 3.02
CA HIS A 57 2.08 -1.74 2.93
C HIS A 57 2.17 -0.21 3.06
N THR A 58 1.22 0.52 2.51
CA THR A 58 1.09 1.97 2.68
C THR A 58 0.98 2.33 4.16
N ILE A 59 0.12 1.65 4.93
CA ILE A 59 -0.02 1.84 6.38
C ILE A 59 1.30 1.54 7.10
N LYS A 60 2.02 0.47 6.74
CA LYS A 60 3.34 0.17 7.33
C LYS A 60 4.36 1.29 7.05
N ILE A 61 4.37 1.85 5.84
CA ILE A 61 5.25 2.97 5.47
C ILE A 61 4.89 4.23 6.26
N LEU A 62 3.60 4.54 6.37
CA LEU A 62 3.11 5.71 7.10
C LEU A 62 3.43 5.60 8.59
N ARG A 63 3.24 4.44 9.22
CA ARG A 63 3.58 4.20 10.64
C ARG A 63 5.07 4.34 10.96
N LYS A 64 5.97 4.02 10.02
CA LYS A 64 7.43 4.13 10.23
C LYS A 64 7.97 5.56 10.15
N LYS A 65 7.16 6.50 9.64
CA LYS A 65 7.57 7.87 9.33
C LYS A 65 6.67 8.92 10.01
N ALA A 66 5.68 8.48 10.79
CA ALA A 66 4.94 9.28 11.75
C ALA A 66 5.70 9.22 13.08
#